data_AF-A0A9Q4HW76-F1
#
_entry.id   AF-A0A9Q4HW76-F1
#
_cell.length_a   1.000
_cell.length_b   1.000
_cell.length_c   1.000
_cell.angle_alpha   90.00
_cell.angle_beta   90.00
_cell.angle_gamma   90.00
#
_symmetry.space_group_name_H-M   'P 1'
#
loop_
_entity.id
_entity.type
_entity.pdbx_description
1 polymer ?
#
loop_
_entity_poly.entity_id
_entity_poly.type
_entity_poly.pdbx_seq_one_letter_code
_entity_poly.pdbx_strand_id
1 'polypeptide(L)'
;MSRLDEKEIDDICRFYVGNNMKEIRRICDKIFSSTNIPKGYLDDYYGKAVEILVESIKTYDKSKKCKFNTYYYGNLIRRRETWKRDNFRFKRCNLETDKKGKIKRDNKGNPVIITDISIHMKVDPDEDYTLEESISSGFNLEDEVENNICPTTDRIEMYKSNLSYKQQKAVDLICSGYSQEEILKELHMTEREYRDKILGSMQRYENVKILLRK
;
A
#
# COMPACT_ATOMS: atom_id res chain seq x y z
N MET A 1 -22.02 31.12 -26.91
CA MET A 1 -21.08 29.99 -27.10
C MET A 1 -21.74 29.02 -28.06
N SER A 2 -21.03 28.58 -29.11
CA SER A 2 -21.58 27.60 -30.06
C SER A 2 -21.10 26.20 -29.64
N ARG A 3 -22.05 25.32 -29.31
CA ARG A 3 -21.79 23.99 -28.76
C ARG A 3 -21.91 22.91 -29.85
N LEU A 4 -21.42 21.71 -29.53
CA LEU A 4 -21.63 20.52 -30.35
C LEU A 4 -23.11 20.13 -30.31
N ASP A 5 -23.65 19.73 -31.45
CA ASP A 5 -24.97 19.10 -31.53
C ASP A 5 -24.87 17.58 -31.29
N GLU A 6 -26.03 16.93 -31.15
CA GLU A 6 -26.10 15.51 -30.80
C GLU A 6 -25.43 14.61 -31.85
N LYS A 7 -25.55 14.95 -33.14
CA LYS A 7 -24.97 14.17 -34.23
C LYS A 7 -23.44 14.26 -34.21
N GLU A 8 -22.90 15.47 -34.03
CA GLU A 8 -21.45 15.66 -33.90
C GLU A 8 -20.89 14.95 -32.67
N ILE A 9 -21.63 14.93 -31.56
CA ILE A 9 -21.24 14.21 -30.35
C ILE A 9 -21.17 12.71 -30.62
N ASP A 10 -22.20 12.14 -31.27
CA ASP A 10 -22.24 10.72 -31.64
C ASP A 10 -21.08 10.35 -32.59
N ASP A 11 -20.80 11.19 -33.61
CA ASP A 11 -19.68 10.99 -34.53
C ASP A 11 -18.32 11.02 -33.79
N ILE A 12 -18.13 11.96 -32.86
CA ILE A 12 -16.93 12.05 -32.01
C ILE A 12 -16.80 10.79 -31.15
N CYS A 13 -17.88 10.35 -30.50
CA CYS A 13 -17.89 9.16 -29.65
C CYS A 13 -17.56 7.89 -30.43
N ARG A 14 -18.19 7.69 -31.61
CA ARG A 14 -17.90 6.56 -32.49
C ARG A 14 -16.45 6.54 -32.94
N PHE A 15 -15.87 7.70 -33.25
CA PHE A 15 -14.48 7.80 -33.67
C PHE A 15 -13.49 7.45 -32.54
N TYR A 16 -13.66 8.03 -31.34
CA TYR A 16 -12.68 7.87 -30.26
C TYR A 16 -12.90 6.61 -29.41
N VAL A 17 -14.15 6.28 -29.08
CA VAL A 17 -14.51 5.18 -28.17
C VAL A 17 -14.82 3.89 -28.92
N GLY A 18 -15.30 4.00 -30.16
CA GLY A 18 -15.57 2.85 -31.01
C GLY A 18 -14.34 1.98 -31.28
N ASN A 19 -14.59 0.76 -31.77
CA ASN A 19 -13.54 -0.22 -32.09
C ASN A 19 -12.54 -0.43 -30.94
N ASN A 20 -13.04 -0.76 -29.75
CA ASN A 20 -12.23 -0.98 -28.55
C ASN A 20 -11.28 0.20 -28.23
N MET A 21 -11.77 1.43 -28.42
CA MET A 21 -11.03 2.68 -28.16
C MET A 21 -9.72 2.80 -28.96
N LYS A 22 -9.65 2.22 -30.17
CA LYS A 22 -8.43 2.18 -30.99
C LYS A 22 -7.78 3.57 -31.17
N GLU A 23 -8.57 4.61 -31.41
CA GLU A 23 -8.05 5.96 -31.58
C GLU A 23 -7.54 6.59 -30.29
N ILE A 24 -8.21 6.36 -29.15
CA ILE A 24 -7.70 6.79 -27.85
C ILE A 24 -6.37 6.10 -27.55
N ARG A 25 -6.29 4.77 -27.70
CA ARG A 25 -5.05 3.99 -27.49
C ARG A 25 -3.91 4.55 -28.35
N ARG A 26 -4.15 4.72 -29.65
CA ARG A 26 -3.17 5.29 -30.59
C ARG A 26 -2.65 6.67 -30.17
N ILE A 27 -3.54 7.57 -29.73
CA ILE A 27 -3.15 8.92 -29.30
C ILE A 27 -2.37 8.86 -27.99
N CYS A 28 -2.85 8.10 -27.01
CA CYS A 28 -2.20 7.95 -25.71
C CYS A 28 -0.82 7.28 -25.85
N ASP A 29 -0.71 6.17 -26.60
CA ASP A 29 0.57 5.53 -26.95
C ASP A 29 1.56 6.55 -27.52
N LYS A 30 1.12 7.40 -28.45
CA LYS A 30 1.96 8.46 -29.01
C LYS A 30 2.38 9.48 -27.94
N ILE A 31 1.45 9.91 -27.09
CA ILE A 31 1.71 10.87 -26.00
C ILE A 31 2.76 10.34 -25.01
N PHE A 32 2.76 9.03 -24.75
CA PHE A 32 3.63 8.38 -23.78
C PHE A 32 4.87 7.70 -24.39
N SER A 33 4.96 7.60 -25.73
CA SER A 33 6.09 6.99 -26.45
C SER A 33 7.47 7.51 -26.07
N SER A 34 7.53 8.74 -25.55
CA SER A 34 8.77 9.40 -25.12
C SER A 34 9.08 9.26 -23.63
N THR A 35 8.22 8.59 -22.87
CA THR A 35 8.33 8.41 -21.40
C THR A 35 8.78 7.00 -21.06
N ASN A 36 9.42 6.82 -19.90
CA ASN A 36 9.80 5.51 -19.39
C ASN A 36 8.67 4.83 -18.57
N ILE A 37 7.41 5.05 -18.97
CA ILE A 37 6.25 4.54 -18.24
C ILE A 37 5.90 3.15 -18.76
N PRO A 38 5.85 2.12 -17.89
CA PRO A 38 5.49 0.77 -18.30
C PRO A 38 4.08 0.71 -18.88
N LYS A 39 3.89 -0.15 -19.88
CA LYS A 39 2.61 -0.27 -20.62
C LYS A 39 1.43 -0.62 -19.71
N GLY A 40 1.64 -1.41 -18.65
CA GLY A 40 0.58 -1.74 -17.69
C GLY A 40 -0.07 -0.51 -17.06
N TYR A 41 0.70 0.54 -16.75
CA TYR A 41 0.16 1.80 -16.24
C TYR A 41 -0.57 2.62 -17.31
N LEU A 42 -0.31 2.38 -18.59
CA LEU A 42 -0.92 3.14 -19.68
C LEU A 42 -2.38 2.74 -19.89
N ASP A 43 -2.76 1.50 -19.55
CA ASP A 43 -4.14 1.04 -19.63
C ASP A 43 -5.07 1.88 -18.72
N ASP A 44 -4.61 2.23 -17.51
CA ASP A 44 -5.33 3.14 -16.61
C ASP A 44 -5.52 4.54 -17.20
N TYR A 45 -4.53 5.01 -17.99
CA TYR A 45 -4.65 6.30 -18.64
C TYR A 45 -5.66 6.30 -19.79
N TYR A 46 -5.92 5.17 -20.46
CA TYR A 46 -6.98 5.10 -21.48
C TYR A 46 -8.36 5.41 -20.89
N GLY A 47 -8.66 4.85 -19.71
CA GLY A 47 -9.86 5.21 -18.96
C GLY A 47 -9.89 6.71 -18.65
N LYS A 48 -8.77 7.27 -18.20
CA LYS A 48 -8.66 8.71 -17.95
C LYS A 48 -8.85 9.55 -19.21
N ALA A 49 -8.41 9.08 -20.37
CA ALA A 49 -8.59 9.75 -21.65
C ALA A 49 -10.06 9.82 -22.05
N VAL A 50 -10.84 8.76 -21.81
CA VAL A 50 -12.30 8.77 -22.02
C VAL A 50 -12.98 9.83 -21.14
N GLU A 51 -12.61 9.94 -19.86
CA GLU A 51 -13.14 10.99 -18.98
C GLU A 51 -12.83 12.39 -19.53
N ILE A 52 -11.59 12.60 -20.00
CA ILE A 52 -11.16 13.87 -20.59
C ILE A 52 -11.93 14.14 -21.89
N LEU A 53 -12.25 13.10 -22.67
CA LEU A 53 -13.05 13.23 -23.90
C LEU A 53 -14.45 13.76 -23.56
N VAL A 54 -15.13 13.14 -22.59
CA VAL A 54 -16.47 13.57 -22.15
C VAL A 54 -16.44 15.02 -21.67
N GLU A 55 -15.45 15.39 -20.86
CA GLU A 55 -15.30 16.76 -20.39
C GLU A 55 -14.99 17.73 -21.54
N SER A 56 -14.18 17.30 -22.50
CA SER A 56 -13.85 18.10 -23.69
C SER A 56 -15.08 18.33 -24.56
N ILE A 57 -15.95 17.32 -24.74
CA ILE A 57 -17.23 17.45 -25.46
C ILE A 57 -18.11 18.52 -24.77
N LYS A 58 -18.24 18.45 -23.45
CA LYS A 58 -19.06 19.40 -22.66
C LYS A 58 -18.54 20.84 -22.72
N THR A 59 -17.22 21.01 -22.72
CA THR A 59 -16.57 22.33 -22.56
C THR A 59 -16.11 22.96 -23.88
N TYR A 60 -16.11 22.21 -24.98
CA TYR A 60 -15.72 22.73 -26.29
C TYR A 60 -16.67 23.83 -26.77
N ASP A 61 -16.07 24.83 -27.44
CA ASP A 61 -16.74 26.00 -27.99
C ASP A 61 -16.26 26.22 -29.42
N LYS A 62 -17.16 25.97 -30.38
CA LYS A 62 -16.89 26.08 -31.82
C LYS A 62 -16.46 27.48 -32.24
N SER A 63 -16.84 28.51 -31.48
CA SER A 63 -16.46 29.90 -31.80
C SER A 63 -14.95 30.15 -31.66
N LYS A 64 -14.22 29.29 -30.94
CA LYS A 64 -12.79 29.46 -30.65
C LYS A 64 -11.83 29.09 -31.79
N LYS A 65 -12.32 28.90 -33.02
CA LYS A 65 -11.53 28.67 -34.26
C LYS A 65 -10.43 27.59 -34.15
N CYS A 66 -10.62 26.59 -33.30
CA CYS A 66 -9.77 25.39 -33.25
C CYS A 66 -10.60 24.17 -33.58
N LYS A 67 -9.98 23.08 -34.06
CA LYS A 67 -10.68 21.81 -34.29
C LYS A 67 -10.83 21.04 -32.97
N PHE A 68 -11.90 20.25 -32.85
CA PHE A 68 -12.16 19.46 -31.64
C PHE A 68 -11.00 18.50 -31.30
N ASN A 69 -10.45 17.81 -32.29
CA ASN A 69 -9.32 16.90 -32.08
C ASN A 69 -8.07 17.62 -31.54
N THR A 70 -7.77 18.83 -32.02
CA THR A 70 -6.68 19.67 -31.51
C THR A 70 -6.96 20.09 -30.06
N TYR A 71 -8.19 20.49 -29.75
CA TYR A 71 -8.61 20.88 -28.41
C TYR A 71 -8.48 19.72 -27.42
N TYR A 72 -9.04 18.56 -27.77
CA TYR A 72 -8.97 17.34 -26.97
C TYR A 72 -7.53 16.86 -26.76
N TYR A 73 -6.71 16.84 -27.82
CA TYR A 73 -5.30 16.49 -27.72
C TYR A 73 -4.55 17.40 -26.74
N GLY A 74 -4.80 18.71 -26.79
CA GLY A 74 -4.25 19.67 -25.83
C GLY A 74 -4.66 19.38 -24.39
N ASN A 75 -5.92 18.97 -24.16
CA ASN A 75 -6.40 18.58 -22.83
C ASN A 75 -5.73 17.29 -22.32
N LEU A 76 -5.52 16.29 -23.18
CA LEU A 76 -4.78 15.07 -22.85
C LEU A 76 -3.35 15.40 -22.40
N ILE A 77 -2.61 16.18 -23.19
CA ILE A 77 -1.22 16.58 -22.86
C ILE A 77 -1.15 17.29 -21.51
N ARG A 78 -2.05 18.24 -21.24
CA ARG A 78 -2.08 18.95 -19.95
C ARG A 78 -2.38 18.00 -18.79
N ARG A 79 -3.34 17.09 -18.96
CA ARG A 79 -3.73 16.14 -17.91
C ARG A 79 -2.67 15.07 -17.67
N ARG A 80 -1.86 14.74 -18.68
CA ARG A 80 -0.75 13.77 -18.58
C ARG A 80 0.16 14.06 -17.39
N GLU A 81 0.63 15.29 -17.23
CA GLU A 81 1.58 15.62 -16.17
C GLU A 81 0.96 15.49 -14.77
N THR A 82 -0.30 15.93 -14.62
CA THR A 82 -1.06 15.73 -13.38
C THR A 82 -1.21 14.24 -13.06
N TRP A 83 -1.61 13.44 -14.05
CA TRP A 83 -1.78 12.01 -13.89
C TRP A 83 -0.45 11.31 -13.53
N LYS A 84 0.65 11.63 -14.21
CA LYS A 84 1.99 11.09 -13.89
C LYS A 84 2.38 11.41 -12.45
N ARG A 85 2.24 12.69 -12.04
CA ARG A 85 2.56 13.13 -10.69
C ARG A 85 1.72 12.41 -9.64
N ASP A 86 0.46 12.10 -9.93
CA ASP A 86 -0.46 11.52 -8.94
C ASP A 86 -0.29 9.99 -8.80
N ASN A 87 0.13 9.31 -9.87
CA ASN A 87 0.40 7.87 -9.85
C ASN A 87 1.82 7.54 -9.39
N PHE A 88 2.83 8.27 -9.88
CA PHE A 88 4.24 7.93 -9.63
C PHE A 88 4.85 8.70 -8.46
N ARG A 89 4.10 8.83 -7.35
CA ARG A 89 4.66 9.31 -6.08
C ARG A 89 5.30 8.15 -5.36
N PHE A 90 6.44 8.40 -4.71
CA PHE A 90 7.20 7.34 -4.02
C PHE A 90 6.39 6.52 -3.00
N LYS A 91 5.37 7.13 -2.37
CA LYS A 91 4.45 6.44 -1.46
C LYS A 91 3.36 5.58 -2.13
N ARG A 92 3.28 5.58 -3.46
CA ARG A 92 2.25 4.89 -4.26
C ARG A 92 2.81 3.84 -5.20
N CYS A 93 4.07 3.99 -5.61
CA CYS A 93 4.75 3.00 -6.43
C CYS A 93 6.24 2.94 -6.05
N ASN A 94 6.86 1.80 -6.34
CA ASN A 94 8.28 1.61 -6.15
C ASN A 94 9.06 2.42 -7.20
N LEU A 95 9.99 3.26 -6.73
CA LEU A 95 10.86 4.08 -7.59
C LEU A 95 12.31 3.77 -7.27
N GLU A 96 13.16 3.78 -8.29
CA GLU A 96 14.58 3.56 -8.11
C GLU A 96 15.22 4.72 -7.35
N THR A 97 16.10 4.41 -6.40
CA THR A 97 16.84 5.40 -5.61
C THR A 97 18.35 5.29 -5.84
N ASP A 98 19.05 6.40 -5.66
CA ASP A 98 20.50 6.41 -5.60
C ASP A 98 21.01 5.90 -4.23
N LYS A 99 22.33 5.77 -4.09
CA LYS A 99 22.97 5.34 -2.82
C LYS A 99 22.66 6.24 -1.62
N LYS A 100 22.13 7.44 -1.85
CA LYS A 100 21.75 8.44 -0.82
C LYS A 100 20.23 8.47 -0.58
N GLY A 101 19.48 7.53 -1.16
CA GLY A 101 18.02 7.44 -1.03
C GLY A 101 17.25 8.48 -1.84
N LYS A 102 17.88 9.21 -2.77
CA LYS A 102 17.18 10.15 -3.66
C LYS A 102 16.63 9.43 -4.88
N ILE A 103 15.42 9.80 -5.30
CA ILE A 103 14.76 9.24 -6.49
C ILE A 103 15.62 9.49 -7.73
N LYS A 104 16.02 8.42 -8.41
CA LYS A 104 16.70 8.50 -9.71
C LYS A 104 15.74 8.98 -10.79
N ARG A 105 16.28 9.75 -11.73
CA ARG A 105 15.54 10.31 -12.85
C ARG A 105 16.23 9.97 -14.16
N ASP A 106 15.42 9.77 -15.20
CA ASP A 106 15.90 9.60 -16.57
C ASP A 106 16.47 10.92 -17.14
N ASN A 107 17.03 10.85 -18.35
CA ASN A 107 17.59 12.02 -19.06
C ASN A 107 16.55 13.13 -19.35
N LYS A 108 15.26 12.86 -19.16
CA LYS A 108 14.14 13.79 -19.36
C LYS A 108 13.54 14.27 -18.03
N GLY A 109 14.16 13.91 -16.90
CA GLY A 109 13.75 14.30 -15.56
C GLY A 109 12.58 13.49 -14.98
N ASN A 110 12.13 12.41 -15.63
CA ASN A 110 11.07 11.54 -15.09
C ASN A 110 11.66 10.57 -14.05
N PRO A 111 10.93 10.25 -12.95
CA PRO A 111 11.32 9.18 -12.05
C PRO A 111 11.49 7.84 -12.77
N VAL A 112 12.48 7.05 -12.36
CA VAL A 112 12.63 5.67 -12.85
C VAL A 112 11.72 4.75 -12.02
N ILE A 113 10.76 4.13 -12.68
CA ILE A 113 9.75 3.27 -12.07
C ILE A 113 10.29 1.84 -11.99
N ILE A 114 10.16 1.21 -10.82
CA ILE A 114 10.42 -0.22 -10.65
C ILE A 114 9.08 -0.92 -10.91
N THR A 115 9.02 -1.72 -11.98
CA THR A 115 7.83 -2.50 -12.30
C THR A 115 7.69 -3.68 -11.36
N ASP A 116 6.44 -4.01 -11.04
CA ASP A 116 6.12 -5.26 -10.39
C ASP A 116 6.50 -6.43 -11.29
N ILE A 117 7.00 -7.49 -10.68
CA ILE A 117 7.27 -8.77 -11.33
C ILE A 117 6.29 -9.80 -10.77
N SER A 118 5.95 -10.80 -11.58
CA SER A 118 5.09 -11.88 -11.12
C SER A 118 5.78 -12.67 -10.02
N ILE A 119 5.08 -12.94 -8.91
CA ILE A 119 5.60 -13.80 -7.86
C ILE A 119 5.79 -15.25 -8.35
N HIS A 120 5.07 -15.64 -9.41
CA HIS A 120 5.20 -16.95 -10.04
C HIS A 120 6.24 -16.97 -11.17
N MET A 121 7.06 -15.92 -11.30
CA MET A 121 8.15 -15.89 -12.27
C MET A 121 9.29 -16.82 -11.80
N LYS A 122 9.85 -17.61 -12.72
CA LYS A 122 11.10 -18.34 -12.46
C LYS A 122 12.26 -17.35 -12.35
N VAL A 123 13.03 -17.46 -11.26
CA VAL A 123 14.19 -16.58 -11.01
C VAL A 123 15.36 -16.98 -11.92
N ASP A 124 15.61 -18.28 -12.02
CA ASP A 124 16.56 -18.88 -12.96
C ASP A 124 15.77 -19.75 -13.97
N PRO A 125 15.94 -19.56 -15.29
CA PRO A 125 15.27 -20.38 -16.30
C PRO A 125 15.54 -21.88 -16.20
N ASP A 126 16.72 -22.26 -15.68
CA ASP A 126 17.18 -23.65 -15.62
C ASP A 126 16.75 -24.36 -14.33
N GLU A 127 16.30 -23.60 -13.33
CA GLU A 127 15.84 -24.12 -12.05
C GLU A 127 14.32 -24.33 -12.02
N ASP A 128 13.87 -25.22 -11.15
CA ASP A 128 12.45 -25.52 -10.94
C ASP A 128 11.88 -24.90 -9.67
N TYR A 129 12.17 -23.62 -9.47
CA TYR A 129 11.54 -22.82 -8.44
C TYR A 129 11.19 -21.41 -8.93
N THR A 130 10.20 -20.82 -8.27
CA THR A 130 9.63 -19.52 -8.53
C THR A 130 10.10 -18.48 -7.52
N LEU A 131 9.86 -17.20 -7.80
CA LEU A 131 10.16 -16.13 -6.86
C LEU A 131 9.43 -16.34 -5.52
N GLU A 132 8.18 -16.82 -5.55
CA GLU A 132 7.39 -17.17 -4.38
C GLU A 132 8.12 -18.10 -3.40
N GLU A 133 8.75 -19.15 -3.93
CA GLU A 133 9.45 -20.17 -3.14
C GLU A 133 10.79 -19.68 -2.58
N SER A 134 11.36 -18.64 -3.19
CA SER A 134 12.65 -18.06 -2.76
C SER A 134 12.50 -16.98 -1.68
N ILE A 135 11.32 -16.37 -1.54
CA ILE A 135 11.09 -15.30 -0.57
C ILE A 135 10.84 -15.92 0.80
N SER A 136 11.73 -15.64 1.76
CA SER A 136 11.52 -16.05 3.16
C SER A 136 10.26 -15.40 3.73
N SER A 137 9.45 -16.21 4.41
CA SER A 137 8.33 -15.70 5.20
C SER A 137 8.82 -14.80 6.32
N GLY A 138 8.05 -13.74 6.64
CA GLY A 138 8.26 -12.95 7.85
C GLY A 138 7.85 -13.68 9.13
N PHE A 139 7.31 -14.90 9.00
CA PHE A 139 6.94 -15.78 10.11
C PHE A 139 8.10 -16.73 10.42
N ASN A 140 8.57 -16.68 11.67
CA ASN A 140 9.59 -17.57 12.19
C ASN A 140 8.91 -18.63 13.07
N LEU A 141 8.94 -19.89 12.62
CA LEU A 141 8.31 -21.02 13.32
C LEU A 141 9.00 -21.28 14.66
N GLU A 142 10.32 -21.19 14.70
CA GLU A 142 11.11 -21.39 15.91
C GLU A 142 10.76 -20.36 16.98
N ASP A 143 10.66 -19.07 16.62
CA ASP A 143 10.26 -18.01 17.56
C ASP A 143 8.83 -18.26 18.08
N GLU A 144 7.90 -18.67 17.22
CA GLU A 144 6.52 -18.94 17.62
C GLU A 144 6.42 -20.18 18.53
N VAL A 145 7.16 -21.24 18.21
CA VAL A 145 7.22 -22.46 19.02
C VAL A 145 7.89 -22.19 20.36
N GLU A 146 8.96 -21.41 20.40
CA GLU A 146 9.63 -20.97 21.63
C GLU A 146 8.67 -20.15 22.50
N ASN A 147 7.95 -19.19 21.92
CA ASN A 147 6.92 -18.42 22.64
C ASN A 147 5.77 -19.29 23.17
N ASN A 148 5.40 -20.38 22.47
CA ASN A 148 4.36 -21.30 22.91
C ASN A 148 4.83 -22.28 23.99
N ILE A 149 6.07 -22.78 23.90
CA ILE A 149 6.63 -23.75 24.86
C ILE A 149 7.15 -23.06 26.12
N CYS A 150 7.79 -21.90 25.94
CA CYS A 150 8.39 -21.10 26.99
C CYS A 150 7.96 -19.63 26.83
N PRO A 151 6.69 -19.29 27.16
CA PRO A 151 6.21 -17.92 27.05
C PRO A 151 7.00 -16.93 27.92
N THR A 152 7.83 -17.41 28.84
CA THR A 152 8.79 -16.61 29.60
C THR A 152 9.96 -16.18 28.74
N THR A 153 9.70 -15.26 27.81
CA THR A 153 10.77 -14.42 27.26
C THR A 153 11.57 -13.80 28.43
N ASP A 154 12.87 -13.54 28.25
CA ASP A 154 13.71 -12.81 29.22
C ASP A 154 13.00 -11.57 29.80
N ARG A 155 12.12 -10.95 29.01
CA ARG A 155 11.31 -9.79 29.40
C ARG A 155 10.26 -10.09 30.46
N ILE A 156 9.61 -11.26 30.43
CA ILE A 156 8.67 -11.66 31.48
C ILE A 156 9.42 -11.91 32.78
N GLU A 157 10.60 -12.53 32.73
CA GLU A 157 11.44 -12.72 33.92
C GLU A 157 11.92 -11.38 34.50
N MET A 158 12.40 -10.46 33.65
CA MET A 158 12.77 -9.10 34.04
C MET A 158 11.57 -8.28 34.55
N TYR A 159 10.38 -8.51 34.03
CA TYR A 159 9.15 -7.90 34.53
C TYR A 159 8.79 -8.45 35.91
N LYS A 160 8.85 -9.78 36.08
CA LYS A 160 8.60 -10.48 37.36
C LYS A 160 9.58 -10.04 38.44
N SER A 161 10.85 -9.75 38.12
CA SER A 161 11.83 -9.32 39.13
C SER A 161 11.48 -8.01 39.84
N ASN A 162 10.64 -7.16 39.22
CA ASN A 162 10.16 -5.91 39.84
C ASN A 162 8.87 -6.07 40.65
N LEU A 163 8.31 -7.29 40.67
CA LEU A 163 7.04 -7.60 41.32
C LEU A 163 7.28 -8.40 42.60
N SER A 164 6.36 -8.24 43.56
CA SER A 164 6.33 -9.09 44.76
C SER A 164 5.98 -10.54 44.41
N TYR A 165 6.35 -11.48 45.28
CA TYR A 165 6.11 -12.92 45.08
C TYR A 165 4.65 -13.26 44.70
N LYS A 166 3.66 -12.62 45.35
CA LYS A 166 2.24 -12.85 45.03
C LYS A 166 1.83 -12.32 43.65
N GLN A 167 2.43 -11.22 43.20
CA GLN A 167 2.21 -10.66 41.87
C GLN A 167 2.89 -11.51 40.79
N GLN A 168 4.10 -12.01 41.05
CA GLN A 168 4.77 -12.95 40.15
C GLN A 168 3.93 -14.22 39.93
N LYS A 169 3.37 -14.80 41.00
CA LYS A 169 2.49 -15.96 40.90
C LYS A 169 1.20 -15.66 40.11
N ALA A 170 0.67 -14.43 40.21
CA ALA A 170 -0.46 -13.99 39.38
C ALA A 170 -0.07 -13.90 37.89
N VAL A 171 1.12 -13.37 37.57
CA VAL A 171 1.65 -13.33 36.21
C VAL A 171 1.79 -14.73 35.61
N ASP A 172 2.32 -15.68 36.38
CA ASP A 172 2.49 -17.07 35.91
C ASP A 172 1.16 -17.73 35.56
N LEU A 173 0.12 -17.51 36.37
CA LEU A 173 -1.23 -18.00 36.11
C LEU A 173 -1.84 -17.33 34.86
N ILE A 174 -1.62 -16.02 34.67
CA ILE A 174 -2.06 -15.29 33.47
C ILE A 174 -1.37 -15.83 32.21
N CYS A 175 -0.05 -16.02 32.25
CA CYS A 175 0.73 -16.59 31.14
C CYS A 175 0.32 -18.03 30.82
N SER A 176 -0.13 -18.79 31.83
CA SER A 176 -0.64 -20.15 31.65
C SER A 176 -2.11 -20.21 31.18
N GLY A 177 -2.75 -19.05 30.95
CA GLY A 177 -4.10 -18.97 30.40
C GLY A 177 -5.25 -19.06 31.40
N TYR A 178 -4.98 -18.92 32.71
CA TYR A 178 -6.03 -18.95 33.73
C TYR A 178 -6.91 -17.71 33.68
N SER A 179 -8.22 -17.89 33.90
CA SER A 179 -9.18 -16.81 34.04
C SER A 179 -9.00 -16.05 35.36
N GLN A 180 -9.50 -14.81 35.42
CA GLN A 180 -9.45 -14.00 36.64
C GLN A 180 -10.10 -14.69 37.84
N GLU A 181 -11.21 -15.40 37.65
CA GLU A 181 -11.91 -16.11 38.72
C GLU A 181 -11.08 -17.26 39.30
N GLU A 182 -10.35 -17.98 38.45
CA GLU A 182 -9.45 -19.05 38.88
C GLU A 182 -8.24 -18.49 39.62
N ILE A 183 -7.68 -17.37 39.14
CA ILE A 183 -6.56 -16.69 39.81
C ILE A 183 -6.97 -16.22 41.22
N LEU A 184 -8.16 -15.65 41.37
CA LEU A 184 -8.69 -15.22 42.67
C LEU A 184 -8.81 -16.38 43.66
N LYS A 185 -9.26 -17.55 43.18
CA LYS A 185 -9.38 -18.78 43.98
C LYS A 185 -8.00 -19.32 44.37
N GLU A 186 -7.09 -19.45 43.41
CA GLU A 186 -5.74 -19.99 43.60
C GLU A 186 -4.84 -19.13 44.50
N LEU A 187 -5.03 -17.80 44.45
CA LEU A 187 -4.28 -16.86 45.29
C LEU A 187 -5.00 -16.50 46.59
N HIS A 188 -6.16 -17.09 46.85
CA HIS A 188 -7.01 -16.84 48.02
C HIS A 188 -7.21 -15.34 48.30
N MET A 189 -7.68 -14.61 47.29
CA MET A 189 -7.83 -13.16 47.34
C MET A 189 -9.19 -12.70 46.85
N THR A 190 -9.62 -11.56 47.37
CA THR A 190 -10.86 -10.93 46.93
C THR A 190 -10.64 -10.13 45.63
N GLU A 191 -11.71 -9.92 44.87
CA GLU A 191 -11.67 -9.12 43.64
C GLU A 191 -11.14 -7.69 43.87
N ARG A 192 -11.45 -7.12 45.04
CA ARG A 192 -10.93 -5.80 45.45
C ARG A 192 -9.42 -5.83 45.67
N GLU A 193 -8.92 -6.84 46.36
CA GLU A 193 -7.47 -6.99 46.58
C GLU A 193 -6.71 -7.27 45.30
N TYR A 194 -7.29 -8.02 44.37
CA TYR A 194 -6.72 -8.24 43.05
C TYR A 194 -6.59 -6.93 42.25
N ARG A 195 -7.64 -6.09 42.23
CA ARG A 195 -7.56 -4.77 41.58
C ARG A 195 -6.52 -3.87 42.24
N ASP A 196 -6.58 -3.73 43.57
CA ASP A 196 -5.79 -2.74 44.29
C ASP A 196 -4.31 -3.16 44.42
N LYS A 197 -4.05 -4.44 44.75
CA LYS A 197 -2.70 -4.93 45.09
C LYS A 197 -1.98 -5.63 43.94
N ILE A 198 -2.72 -6.24 43.01
CA ILE A 198 -2.12 -6.95 41.86
C ILE A 198 -2.09 -6.01 40.65
N LEU A 199 -3.25 -5.63 40.11
CA LEU A 199 -3.34 -4.81 38.89
C LEU A 199 -2.70 -3.42 39.04
N GLY A 200 -2.95 -2.74 40.17
CA GLY A 200 -2.41 -1.39 40.40
C GLY A 200 -0.87 -1.29 40.42
N SER A 201 -0.17 -2.40 40.68
CA SER A 201 1.30 -2.48 40.64
C SER A 201 1.82 -2.98 39.29
N MET A 202 1.12 -3.97 38.72
CA MET A 202 1.46 -4.61 37.45
C MET A 202 1.31 -3.66 36.27
N GLN A 203 0.34 -2.75 36.34
CA GLN A 203 0.04 -1.76 35.31
C GLN A 203 0.89 -0.48 35.42
N ARG A 204 1.76 -0.37 36.43
CA ARG A 204 2.63 0.81 36.54
C ARG A 204 3.56 0.89 35.34
N TYR A 205 3.69 2.08 34.77
CA TYR A 205 4.50 2.32 33.58
C TYR A 205 5.95 1.83 33.74
N GLU A 206 6.53 2.00 34.93
CA GLU A 206 7.86 1.51 35.28
C GLU A 206 8.05 0.00 35.13
N ASN A 207 6.99 -0.79 35.31
CA ASN A 207 6.99 -2.23 35.08
C ASN A 207 6.62 -2.56 33.63
N VAL A 208 5.54 -1.96 33.10
CA VAL A 208 5.04 -2.25 31.75
C VAL A 208 6.02 -1.86 30.65
N LYS A 209 6.84 -0.81 30.83
CA LYS A 209 7.83 -0.37 29.82
C LYS A 209 8.86 -1.46 29.47
N ILE A 210 9.11 -2.42 30.38
CA ILE A 210 10.04 -3.53 30.16
C ILE A 210 9.48 -4.48 29.08
N LEU A 211 8.16 -4.68 29.09
CA LEU A 211 7.44 -5.51 28.12
C LEU A 211 7.28 -4.80 26.75
N LEU A 212 7.35 -3.46 26.71
CA LEU A 212 7.11 -2.66 25.51
C LEU A 212 8.37 -2.32 24.69
N ARG A 213 9.57 -2.62 25.20
CA ARG A 213 10.81 -2.39 24.45
C ARG A 213 10.88 -3.37 23.28
N LYS A 214 11.06 -2.84 22.06
CA LYS A 214 11.37 -3.66 20.87
C LYS A 214 12.84 -4.03 20.88
#